data_AF-A0A0B8NMR7-F1
#
_entry.id   AF-A0A0B8NMR7-F1
#
_cell.length_a   1.000
_cell.length_b   1.000
_cell.length_c   1.000
_cell.angle_alpha   90.00
_cell.angle_beta   90.00
_cell.angle_gamma   90.00
#
_symmetry.space_group_name_H-M   'P 1'
#
loop_
_entity.id
_entity.type
_entity.pdbx_description
1 polymer ?
#
loop_
_entity_poly.entity_id
_entity_poly.type
_entity_poly.pdbx_seq_one_letter_code
_entity_poly.pdbx_strand_id
1 'polypeptide(L)'
;MKRLAAILTTGATAAIAVPLISVATAQAAPEGSVYFSHDGQNCAITPDGVIGCDGWQMVGVLTVPIGGGTVISIPAPQSIRDAGGIHPSYDLSRPYTQPGGNPDFYQVANDQGPFGPKLSFAGAFCEVSFRGTFRCVARGE
;
A
#
# COMPACT_ATOMS: atom_id res chain seq x y z
N MET A 1 -39.18 36.20 -47.32
CA MET A 1 -40.25 35.17 -47.28
C MET A 1 -39.61 33.85 -46.84
N LYS A 2 -40.19 33.20 -45.82
CA LYS A 2 -39.75 31.91 -45.24
C LYS A 2 -39.98 30.74 -46.21
N ARG A 3 -39.11 29.71 -46.14
CA ARG A 3 -39.36 28.25 -45.95
C ARG A 3 -38.24 27.43 -46.62
N LEU A 4 -37.38 26.78 -45.83
CA LEU A 4 -37.40 25.36 -45.40
C LEU A 4 -36.63 24.44 -46.36
N ALA A 5 -35.55 23.82 -45.89
CA ALA A 5 -35.44 22.36 -45.68
C ALA A 5 -33.96 21.91 -45.65
N ALA A 6 -33.63 21.15 -44.60
CA ALA A 6 -32.37 20.45 -44.39
C ALA A 6 -32.18 19.30 -45.40
N ILE A 7 -30.94 18.80 -45.53
CA ILE A 7 -30.61 17.36 -45.50
C ILE A 7 -29.12 17.21 -45.18
N LEU A 8 -28.84 16.41 -44.16
CA LEU A 8 -27.52 15.96 -43.71
C LEU A 8 -26.90 15.01 -44.73
N THR A 9 -25.56 14.99 -44.85
CA THR A 9 -24.81 13.76 -45.13
C THR A 9 -23.33 13.89 -44.72
N THR A 10 -23.03 13.28 -43.56
CA THR A 10 -21.86 12.44 -43.24
C THR A 10 -20.47 12.83 -43.75
N GLY A 11 -19.60 13.25 -42.82
CA GLY A 11 -18.14 13.32 -43.00
C GLY A 11 -17.40 12.84 -41.74
N ALA A 12 -16.82 11.64 -41.85
CA ALA A 12 -15.91 10.91 -40.96
C ALA A 12 -15.37 11.62 -39.68
N THR A 13 -15.77 11.12 -38.51
CA THR A 13 -15.01 11.30 -37.27
C THR A 13 -13.84 10.31 -37.25
N ALA A 14 -12.61 10.83 -37.34
CA ALA A 14 -11.40 10.08 -37.08
C ALA A 14 -11.38 9.66 -35.60
N ALA A 15 -11.57 8.37 -35.33
CA ALA A 15 -11.42 7.81 -34.00
C ALA A 15 -9.91 7.79 -33.64
N ILE A 16 -9.50 8.72 -32.77
CA ILE A 16 -8.18 8.69 -32.14
C ILE A 16 -8.23 7.53 -31.13
N ALA A 17 -7.59 6.42 -31.47
CA ALA A 17 -7.37 5.32 -30.53
C ALA A 17 -6.37 5.79 -29.46
N VAL A 18 -6.88 6.29 -28.33
CA VAL A 18 -6.08 6.55 -27.14
C VAL A 18 -5.70 5.18 -26.55
N PRO A 19 -4.42 4.83 -26.41
CA PRO A 19 -4.04 3.62 -25.70
C PRO A 19 -4.40 3.83 -24.23
N LEU A 20 -5.49 3.19 -23.79
CA LEU A 20 -5.82 3.05 -22.38
C LEU A 20 -4.79 2.09 -21.78
N ILE A 21 -3.65 2.64 -21.37
CA ILE A 21 -2.72 1.92 -20.50
C ILE A 21 -3.47 1.80 -19.16
N SER A 22 -4.04 0.63 -18.91
CA SER A 22 -4.63 0.29 -17.61
C SER A 22 -3.51 0.22 -16.58
N VAL A 23 -3.13 1.38 -16.03
CA VAL A 23 -2.47 1.43 -14.73
C VAL A 23 -3.46 0.83 -13.75
N ALA A 24 -3.19 -0.40 -13.32
CA ALA A 24 -3.91 -1.01 -12.23
C ALA A 24 -3.84 -0.04 -11.05
N THR A 25 -4.94 0.61 -10.72
CA THR A 25 -5.09 1.38 -9.49
C THR A 25 -5.14 0.35 -8.38
N ALA A 26 -3.99 -0.12 -7.94
CA ALA A 26 -3.94 -0.90 -6.71
C ALA A 26 -4.43 0.06 -5.62
N GLN A 27 -5.61 -0.20 -5.05
CA GLN A 27 -6.18 0.67 -4.03
C GLN A 27 -5.23 0.67 -2.83
N ALA A 28 -4.47 1.74 -2.67
CA ALA A 28 -3.52 1.85 -1.58
C ALA A 28 -4.25 1.77 -0.21
N ALA A 29 -3.50 1.57 0.87
CA ALA A 29 -3.98 1.64 2.25
C ALA A 29 -5.01 2.78 2.46
N PRO A 30 -5.95 2.65 3.42
CA PRO A 30 -7.08 3.56 3.58
C PRO A 30 -6.72 5.04 3.41
N GLU A 31 -7.62 5.82 2.80
CA GLU A 31 -7.38 7.25 2.59
C GLU A 31 -6.95 7.96 3.88
N GLY A 32 -5.96 8.84 3.78
CA GLY A 32 -5.36 9.51 4.94
C GLY A 32 -4.24 8.71 5.63
N SER A 33 -3.85 7.55 5.11
CA SER A 33 -2.65 6.83 5.58
C SER A 33 -1.37 7.63 5.34
N VAL A 34 -0.41 7.50 6.26
CA VAL A 34 0.96 8.02 6.10
C VAL A 34 1.85 6.93 5.56
N TYR A 35 2.36 7.13 4.35
CA TYR A 35 3.22 6.17 3.64
C TYR A 35 4.69 6.47 3.91
N PHE A 36 5.48 5.40 4.04
CA PHE A 36 6.93 5.48 4.19
C PHE A 36 7.59 4.20 3.65
N SER A 37 8.87 4.26 3.33
CA SER A 37 9.69 3.09 3.04
C SER A 37 10.86 3.03 3.99
N HIS A 38 11.23 1.83 4.43
CA HIS A 38 12.44 1.61 5.21
C HIS A 38 13.13 0.34 4.73
N ASP A 39 14.43 0.42 4.44
CA ASP A 39 15.24 -0.71 3.97
C ASP A 39 14.63 -1.47 2.78
N GLY A 40 14.09 -0.70 1.82
CA GLY A 40 13.46 -1.24 0.60
C GLY A 40 12.06 -1.84 0.80
N GLN A 41 11.50 -1.82 2.01
CA GLN A 41 10.13 -2.21 2.28
C GLN A 41 9.21 -1.00 2.31
N ASN A 42 8.06 -1.11 1.66
CA ASN A 42 7.04 -0.08 1.64
C ASN A 42 6.00 -0.36 2.72
N CYS A 43 5.71 0.65 3.53
CA CYS A 43 4.77 0.58 4.64
C CYS A 43 3.84 1.78 4.68
N ALA A 44 2.73 1.64 5.40
CA ALA A 44 1.89 2.77 5.78
C ALA A 44 1.34 2.62 7.20
N ILE A 45 1.17 3.76 7.87
CA ILE A 45 0.38 3.86 9.11
C ILE A 45 -1.01 4.35 8.71
N THR A 46 -2.03 3.55 8.98
CA THR A 46 -3.42 3.86 8.65
C THR A 46 -4.02 4.84 9.67
N PRO A 47 -5.15 5.51 9.35
CA PRO A 47 -5.80 6.46 10.26
C PRO A 47 -6.30 5.87 11.59
N ASP A 48 -6.47 4.55 11.66
CA ASP A 48 -6.82 3.81 12.87
C ASP A 48 -5.61 3.39 13.71
N GLY A 49 -4.38 3.64 13.22
CA GLY A 49 -3.13 3.34 13.91
C GLY A 49 -2.63 1.91 13.69
N VAL A 50 -3.10 1.25 12.62
CA VAL A 50 -2.57 -0.03 12.16
C VAL A 50 -1.38 0.25 11.24
N ILE A 51 -0.36 -0.59 11.31
CA ILE A 51 0.84 -0.47 10.47
C ILE A 51 0.85 -1.67 9.54
N GLY A 52 0.84 -1.42 8.23
CA GLY A 52 0.99 -2.46 7.23
C GLY A 52 2.23 -2.24 6.38
N CYS A 53 2.87 -3.34 5.96
CA CYS A 53 4.00 -3.32 5.05
C CYS A 53 3.82 -4.35 3.94
N ASP A 54 4.18 -3.97 2.72
CA ASP A 54 4.30 -4.86 1.57
C ASP A 54 5.70 -5.48 1.58
N GLY A 55 5.79 -6.80 1.47
CA GLY A 55 7.07 -7.49 1.47
C GLY A 55 6.99 -8.90 2.03
N TRP A 56 7.98 -9.70 1.63
CA TRP A 56 8.08 -11.13 1.92
C TRP A 56 8.78 -11.42 3.25
N GLN A 57 8.94 -10.41 4.13
CA GLN A 57 9.41 -10.70 5.47
C GLN A 57 8.40 -11.66 6.10
N MET A 58 8.82 -12.91 6.25
CA MET A 58 7.94 -14.07 6.45
C MET A 58 7.30 -14.01 7.84
N VAL A 59 6.33 -13.13 8.05
CA VAL A 59 5.53 -13.11 9.28
C VAL A 59 4.48 -14.23 9.24
N GLY A 60 4.31 -14.89 8.08
CA GLY A 60 3.52 -16.11 7.97
C GLY A 60 3.58 -16.75 6.58
N VAL A 61 3.14 -18.02 6.53
CA VAL A 61 2.97 -18.79 5.30
C VAL A 61 1.56 -19.37 5.26
N LEU A 62 0.94 -19.32 4.08
CA LEU A 62 -0.31 -20.01 3.80
C LEU A 62 0.01 -21.39 3.24
N THR A 63 -0.47 -22.43 3.90
CA THR A 63 -0.34 -23.81 3.43
C THR A 63 -1.53 -24.15 2.56
N VAL A 64 -1.32 -24.28 1.25
CA VAL A 64 -2.37 -24.61 0.27
C VAL A 64 -2.23 -26.07 -0.17
N PRO A 65 -3.25 -26.92 0.02
CA PRO A 65 -3.25 -28.27 -0.53
C PRO A 65 -3.43 -28.22 -2.05
N ILE A 66 -2.56 -28.89 -2.79
CA ILE A 66 -2.60 -28.96 -4.27
C ILE A 66 -3.04 -30.34 -4.78
N GLY A 67 -3.61 -31.18 -3.91
CA GLY A 67 -4.05 -32.54 -4.21
C GLY A 67 -2.98 -33.59 -3.92
N GLY A 68 -3.39 -34.86 -3.84
CA GLY A 68 -2.48 -36.00 -3.61
C GLY A 68 -1.72 -35.96 -2.27
N GLY A 69 -2.23 -35.25 -1.27
CA GLY A 69 -1.55 -35.07 0.02
C GLY A 69 -0.39 -34.06 0.00
N THR A 70 -0.16 -33.37 -1.11
CA THR A 70 0.89 -32.36 -1.24
C THR A 70 0.37 -30.99 -0.84
N VAL A 71 1.18 -30.24 -0.10
CA VAL A 71 0.91 -28.85 0.27
C VAL A 71 2.04 -27.95 -0.22
N ILE A 72 1.70 -26.73 -0.63
CA ILE A 72 2.68 -25.67 -0.92
C ILE A 72 2.55 -24.57 0.12
N SER A 73 3.68 -24.01 0.54
CA SER A 73 3.73 -22.85 1.42
C SER A 73 3.90 -21.59 0.59
N ILE A 74 2.94 -20.67 0.70
CA ILE A 74 2.97 -19.39 0.01
C ILE A 74 3.29 -18.31 1.05
N PRO A 75 4.37 -17.54 0.88
CA PRO A 75 4.68 -16.46 1.81
C PRO A 75 3.58 -15.40 1.78
N ALA A 76 3.28 -14.82 2.94
CA ALA A 76 2.39 -13.68 3.01
C ALA A 76 2.98 -12.52 2.20
N PRO A 77 2.20 -11.88 1.30
CA PRO A 77 2.66 -10.72 0.56
C PRO A 77 2.79 -9.47 1.44
N GLN A 78 2.14 -9.48 2.62
CA GLN A 78 2.04 -8.35 3.51
C GLN A 78 2.13 -8.77 4.97
N SER A 79 2.60 -7.85 5.81
CA SER A 79 2.55 -7.95 7.27
C SER A 79 1.74 -6.80 7.85
N ILE A 80 0.85 -7.12 8.79
CA ILE A 80 0.05 -6.17 9.54
C ILE A 80 0.49 -6.19 10.99
N ARG A 81 0.55 -5.02 11.61
CA ARG A 81 0.75 -4.84 13.04
C ARG A 81 -0.41 -4.01 13.58
N ASP A 82 -1.11 -4.57 14.54
CA ASP A 82 -2.18 -3.94 15.30
C ASP A 82 -2.05 -4.28 16.80
N ALA A 83 -3.08 -3.98 17.60
CA ALA A 83 -3.08 -4.27 19.05
C ALA A 83 -2.95 -5.77 19.39
N GLY A 84 -3.22 -6.67 18.44
CA GLY A 84 -3.01 -8.12 18.55
C GLY A 84 -1.58 -8.57 18.22
N GLY A 85 -0.70 -7.65 17.83
CA GLY A 85 0.67 -7.92 17.44
C GLY A 85 0.85 -7.98 15.91
N ILE A 86 1.93 -8.63 15.46
CA ILE A 86 2.21 -8.77 14.03
C ILE A 86 1.59 -10.05 13.48
N HIS A 87 0.89 -9.97 12.36
CA HIS A 87 0.33 -11.11 11.65
C HIS A 87 0.41 -10.95 10.12
N PRO A 88 0.39 -12.06 9.36
CA PRO A 88 0.36 -12.00 7.90
C PRO A 88 -0.98 -11.44 7.38
N SER A 89 -0.94 -10.84 6.18
CA SER A 89 -2.11 -10.50 5.36
C SER A 89 -1.92 -10.95 3.92
N TYR A 90 -3.03 -11.29 3.26
CA TYR A 90 -3.10 -11.70 1.86
C TYR A 90 -4.03 -10.78 1.04
N ASP A 91 -4.42 -9.63 1.59
CA ASP A 91 -5.29 -8.67 0.92
C ASP A 91 -4.51 -7.83 -0.12
N LEU A 92 -4.32 -8.41 -1.30
CA LEU A 92 -3.69 -7.73 -2.44
C LEU A 92 -4.51 -6.56 -2.99
N SER A 93 -5.76 -6.38 -2.55
CA SER A 93 -6.56 -5.22 -2.95
C SER A 93 -6.16 -3.96 -2.20
N ARG A 94 -5.35 -4.08 -1.12
CA ARG A 94 -4.93 -2.98 -0.26
C ARG A 94 -3.40 -2.93 -0.05
N PRO A 95 -2.59 -2.65 -1.09
CA PRO A 95 -1.16 -2.44 -0.91
C PRO A 95 -0.83 -1.26 0.02
N TYR A 96 0.25 -1.43 0.77
CA TYR A 96 0.88 -0.38 1.58
C TYR A 96 1.90 0.43 0.77
N THR A 97 1.87 0.33 -0.55
CA THR A 97 2.71 1.05 -1.51
C THR A 97 1.87 1.99 -2.38
N GLN A 98 2.32 3.24 -2.53
CA GLN A 98 1.71 4.22 -3.44
C GLN A 98 2.18 4.04 -4.90
N PRO A 99 1.40 4.51 -5.89
CA PRO A 99 1.91 4.68 -7.25
C PRO A 99 3.17 5.57 -7.25
N GLY A 100 4.28 5.04 -7.74
CA GLY A 100 5.60 5.71 -7.70
C GLY A 100 6.48 5.33 -6.51
N GLY A 101 6.00 4.49 -5.60
CA GLY A 101 6.71 4.06 -4.40
C GLY A 101 6.46 4.98 -3.21
N ASN A 102 6.89 4.54 -2.02
CA ASN A 102 6.75 5.34 -0.81
C ASN A 102 7.99 6.23 -0.60
N PRO A 103 7.83 7.39 0.06
CA PRO A 103 8.97 8.22 0.45
C PRO A 103 9.81 7.52 1.52
N ASP A 104 11.11 7.82 1.58
CA ASP A 104 11.98 7.23 2.59
C ASP A 104 11.57 7.67 4.01
N PHE A 105 11.66 6.76 4.98
CA PHE A 105 11.31 6.99 6.38
C PHE A 105 11.93 8.28 6.94
N TYR A 106 13.19 8.57 6.61
CA TYR A 106 13.89 9.74 7.11
C TYR A 106 13.34 11.06 6.54
N GLN A 107 12.59 11.01 5.44
CA GLN A 107 11.95 12.18 4.83
C GLN A 107 10.59 12.52 5.45
N VAL A 108 9.92 11.52 6.03
CA VAL A 108 8.56 11.67 6.59
C VAL A 108 8.51 11.58 8.10
N ALA A 109 9.60 11.19 8.77
CA ALA A 109 9.74 11.27 10.21
C ALA A 109 9.39 12.69 10.70
N ASN A 110 8.57 12.74 11.75
CA ASN A 110 7.95 13.98 12.23
C ASN A 110 8.20 14.24 13.72
N ASP A 111 8.98 13.38 14.36
CA ASP A 111 9.37 13.48 15.76
C ASP A 111 10.77 12.87 15.96
N GLN A 112 11.31 13.00 17.17
CA GLN A 112 12.60 12.47 17.57
C GLN A 112 12.43 11.50 18.74
N GLY A 113 12.80 10.24 18.53
CA GLY A 113 12.93 9.25 19.61
C GLY A 113 14.28 9.37 20.33
N PRO A 114 14.50 8.60 21.41
CA PRO A 114 15.73 8.67 22.20
C PRO A 114 17.01 8.35 21.41
N PHE A 115 16.90 7.63 20.30
CA PHE A 115 18.04 7.12 19.52
C PHE A 115 18.04 7.55 18.04
N GLY A 116 17.00 8.24 17.59
CA GLY A 116 16.89 8.60 16.18
C GLY A 116 15.51 9.14 15.79
N PRO A 117 15.30 9.38 14.50
CA PRO A 117 14.04 9.90 13.99
C PRO A 117 12.88 8.94 14.30
N LYS A 118 11.70 9.51 14.49
CA LYS A 118 10.45 8.81 14.75
C LYS A 118 9.36 9.38 13.84
N LEU A 119 8.56 8.48 13.28
CA LEU A 119 7.32 8.79 12.60
C LEU A 119 6.18 8.42 13.54
N SER A 120 5.39 9.39 13.98
CA SER A 120 4.20 9.17 14.80
C SER A 120 2.94 9.57 14.04
N PHE A 121 1.94 8.70 14.04
CA PHE A 121 0.66 8.95 13.39
C PHE A 121 -0.45 8.09 14.01
N ALA A 122 -1.65 8.67 14.21
CA ALA A 122 -2.83 7.96 14.71
C ALA A 122 -2.62 7.13 16.01
N GLY A 123 -1.70 7.56 16.88
CA GLY A 123 -1.36 6.84 18.12
C GLY A 123 -0.42 5.64 17.93
N ALA A 124 0.02 5.37 16.70
CA ALA A 124 1.07 4.44 16.35
C ALA A 124 2.38 5.19 16.09
N PHE A 125 3.51 4.48 16.09
CA PHE A 125 4.79 5.05 15.68
C PHE A 125 5.77 4.03 15.10
N CYS A 126 6.70 4.51 14.29
CA CYS A 126 7.90 3.80 13.90
C CYS A 126 9.13 4.66 14.21
N GLU A 127 10.18 4.07 14.76
CA GLU A 127 11.39 4.79 15.15
C GLU A 127 12.66 4.01 14.86
N VAL A 128 13.75 4.75 14.69
CA VAL A 128 15.10 4.20 14.84
C VAL A 128 15.41 4.13 16.34
N SER A 129 15.56 2.91 16.83
CA SER A 129 15.77 2.58 18.24
C SER A 129 17.24 2.23 18.51
N PHE A 130 17.50 1.70 19.71
CA PHE A 130 18.86 1.37 20.15
C PHE A 130 19.61 0.53 19.13
N ARG A 131 20.88 0.90 18.87
CA ARG A 131 21.77 0.30 17.86
C ARG A 131 21.29 0.42 16.40
N GLY A 132 20.43 1.39 16.10
CA GLY A 132 19.96 1.64 14.73
C GLY A 132 18.91 0.62 14.27
N THR A 133 18.30 -0.11 15.21
CA THR A 133 17.22 -1.05 14.88
C THR A 133 15.94 -0.28 14.55
N PHE A 134 15.18 -0.75 13.56
CA PHE A 134 13.91 -0.14 13.21
C PHE A 134 12.78 -0.84 13.95
N ARG A 135 11.95 -0.09 14.69
CA ARG A 135 10.84 -0.62 15.46
C ARG A 135 9.58 0.16 15.18
N CYS A 136 8.50 -0.57 14.93
CA CYS A 136 7.15 -0.03 14.82
C CYS A 136 6.28 -0.56 15.97
N VAL A 137 5.35 0.27 16.43
CA VAL A 137 4.35 -0.01 17.47
C VAL A 137 3.01 0.48 16.96
N ALA A 138 2.06 -0.43 16.83
CA ALA A 138 0.71 -0.04 16.47
C ALA A 138 -0.01 0.60 17.65
N ARG A 139 -1.11 1.29 17.35
CA ARG A 139 -1.95 1.87 18.39
C ARG A 139 -2.51 0.76 19.28
N GLY A 140 -2.26 0.85 20.59
CA GLY A 140 -2.82 -0.04 21.60
C GLY A 140 -2.05 -1.35 21.80
N GLU A 141 -0.86 -1.48 21.20
CA GLU A 141 0.11 -2.54 21.48
C GLU A 141 0.92 -2.27 22.77
#